data_AF-A0A452Z2A5-F1
#
_entry.id   AF-A0A452Z2A5-F1
#
_cell.length_a   1.000
_cell.length_b   1.000
_cell.length_c   1.000
_cell.angle_alpha   90.00
_cell.angle_beta   90.00
_cell.angle_gamma   90.00
#
_symmetry.space_group_name_H-M   'P 1'
#
loop_
_entity.id
_entity.type
_entity.pdbx_description
1 polymer ?
#
loop_
_entity_poly.entity_id
_entity_poly.type
_entity_poly.pdbx_seq_one_letter_code
_entity_poly.pdbx_strand_id
1 'polypeptide(L)'
;MLGEIGGNDYNYVFLQPRRTNGRYDPISNATRSAESLAHALSLVPEVVQSIADAAKEVLDMGATRMVIPGNFPIGCLPSYLSAATASSSTSPRDGDGCLVSFNVLARAHNERLRRAIGELRRSYPDAKVAYADYFAAYLEILGHAPRLGFEGGAALRRACCGAGGREYNFDNNRLCGAPGTTVCADPSRRPNWDGIHLTQHGYRVMTELLYRRGLACPAAVKLPRQKPCPPVS
;
A
#
# COMPACT_ATOMS: atom_id res chain seq x y z
N MET A 1 -11.88 -1.39 -12.22
CA MET A 1 -11.26 -1.24 -10.89
C MET A 1 -11.07 0.24 -10.67
N LEU A 2 -11.37 0.77 -9.50
CA LEU A 2 -11.20 2.17 -9.16
C LEU A 2 -10.21 2.27 -8.01
N GLY A 3 -8.99 2.71 -8.30
CA GLY A 3 -7.83 2.78 -7.40
C GLY A 3 -6.56 2.96 -8.23
N GLU A 4 -5.36 3.16 -7.67
CA GLU A 4 -4.95 3.31 -6.26
C GLU A 4 -4.96 4.79 -5.82
N ILE A 5 -6.16 5.36 -5.60
CA ILE A 5 -6.33 6.76 -5.15
C ILE A 5 -6.03 6.83 -3.64
N GLY A 6 -5.31 7.86 -3.19
CA GLY A 6 -4.91 8.03 -1.78
C GLY A 6 -3.44 7.73 -1.50
N GLY A 7 -2.83 6.77 -2.22
CA GLY A 7 -1.42 6.41 -2.00
C GLY A 7 -0.47 7.60 -2.22
N ASN A 8 -0.68 8.34 -3.30
CA ASN A 8 0.12 9.51 -3.63
C ASN A 8 -0.17 10.71 -2.73
N ASP A 9 -1.40 10.87 -2.25
CA ASP A 9 -1.79 11.90 -1.29
C ASP A 9 -0.99 11.77 0.01
N TYR A 10 -0.82 10.54 0.51
CA TYR A 10 0.03 10.27 1.67
C TYR A 10 1.51 10.33 1.33
N ASN A 11 1.96 9.71 0.23
CA ASN A 11 3.36 9.74 -0.19
C ASN A 11 3.86 11.20 -0.35
N TYR A 12 3.01 12.11 -0.81
CA TYR A 12 3.35 13.54 -0.92
C TYR A 12 3.70 14.14 0.44
N VAL A 13 2.91 13.85 1.48
CA VAL A 13 3.16 14.33 2.85
C VAL A 13 4.49 13.80 3.40
N PHE A 14 4.82 12.55 3.09
CA PHE A 14 5.99 11.87 3.66
C PHE A 14 7.29 12.09 2.86
N LEU A 15 7.25 11.95 1.54
CA LEU A 15 8.45 11.83 0.70
C LEU A 15 8.89 13.13 0.03
N GLN A 16 8.07 14.18 0.08
CA GLN A 16 8.46 15.49 -0.44
C GLN A 16 9.55 16.13 0.44
N PRO A 17 10.54 16.82 -0.16
CA PRO A 17 11.46 17.68 0.58
C PRO A 17 10.70 18.75 1.35
N ARG A 18 10.83 18.79 2.69
CA ARG A 18 10.41 19.95 3.48
C ARG A 18 11.64 20.82 3.76
N ARG A 19 11.43 22.14 3.72
CA ARG A 19 12.41 23.12 4.21
C ARG A 19 11.85 23.80 5.45
N THR A 20 12.58 23.74 6.54
CA THR A 20 12.29 24.48 7.78
C THR A 20 13.44 25.46 8.01
N ASN A 21 13.12 26.76 8.15
CA ASN A 21 14.10 27.84 8.33
C ASN A 21 15.27 27.80 7.31
N GLY A 22 14.95 27.54 6.04
CA GLY A 22 15.93 27.48 4.95
C GLY A 22 16.78 26.20 4.88
N ARG A 23 16.69 25.28 5.85
CA ARG A 23 17.41 24.00 5.87
C ARG A 23 16.53 22.86 5.36
N TYR A 24 17.15 21.89 4.70
CA TYR A 24 16.47 20.64 4.32
C TYR A 24 16.12 19.85 5.59
N ASP A 25 14.84 19.51 5.72
CA ASP A 25 14.31 18.73 6.83
C ASP A 25 14.00 17.32 6.32
N PRO A 26 14.87 16.32 6.51
CA PRO A 26 14.66 14.97 6.00
C PRO A 26 13.52 14.28 6.76
N ILE A 27 12.82 13.32 6.11
CA ILE A 27 11.77 12.53 6.76
C ILE A 27 12.31 11.73 7.95
N SER A 28 13.63 11.50 7.96
CA SER A 28 14.34 10.91 9.06
C SER A 28 14.34 11.76 10.35
N ASN A 29 13.89 13.01 10.31
CA ASN A 29 13.60 13.76 11.52
C ASN A 29 12.35 13.21 12.21
N ALA A 30 12.47 12.79 13.48
CA ALA A 30 11.38 12.21 14.25
C ALA A 30 10.18 13.16 14.42
N THR A 31 10.45 14.46 14.66
CA THR A 31 9.40 15.49 14.77
C THR A 31 8.70 15.67 13.44
N ARG A 32 9.46 15.78 12.34
CA ARG A 32 8.88 15.86 10.99
C ARG A 32 8.03 14.64 10.67
N SER A 33 8.51 13.45 11.01
CA SER A 33 7.77 12.18 10.83
C SER A 33 6.44 12.19 11.60
N ALA A 34 6.42 12.64 12.86
CA ALA A 34 5.21 12.75 13.66
C ALA A 34 4.21 13.76 13.08
N GLU A 35 4.68 14.95 12.69
CA GLU A 35 3.85 15.97 12.02
C GLU A 35 3.27 15.46 10.69
N SER A 36 4.10 14.74 9.91
CA SER A 36 3.68 14.15 8.64
C SER A 36 2.62 13.07 8.85
N LEU A 37 2.75 12.24 9.89
CA LEU A 37 1.74 11.24 10.26
C LEU A 37 0.42 11.91 10.69
N ALA A 38 0.48 12.94 11.54
CA ALA A 38 -0.69 13.68 11.97
C ALA A 38 -1.41 14.34 10.79
N HIS A 39 -0.66 14.95 9.87
CA HIS A 39 -1.22 15.56 8.68
C HIS A 39 -1.81 14.51 7.72
N ALA A 40 -1.13 13.39 7.49
CA ALA A 40 -1.67 12.32 6.67
C ALA A 40 -2.96 11.72 7.25
N LEU A 41 -3.05 11.58 8.58
CA LEU A 41 -4.28 11.18 9.27
C LEU A 41 -5.41 12.20 9.07
N SER A 42 -5.12 13.50 9.10
CA SER A 42 -6.14 14.53 8.86
C SER A 42 -6.68 14.53 7.42
N LEU A 43 -5.92 14.02 6.45
CA LEU A 43 -6.34 13.89 5.04
C LEU A 43 -7.22 12.66 4.77
N VAL A 44 -7.22 11.65 5.65
CA VAL A 44 -8.00 10.41 5.46
C VAL A 44 -9.48 10.66 5.11
N PRO A 45 -10.20 11.57 5.78
CA PRO A 45 -11.59 11.89 5.43
C PRO A 45 -11.77 12.33 3.97
N GLU A 46 -10.97 13.28 3.51
CA GLU A 46 -11.07 13.89 2.18
C GLU A 46 -10.63 12.94 1.08
N VAL A 47 -9.56 12.17 1.32
CA VAL A 47 -9.09 11.14 0.39
C VAL A 47 -10.16 10.06 0.20
N VAL A 48 -10.76 9.55 1.28
CA VAL A 48 -11.82 8.54 1.18
C VAL A 48 -13.07 9.09 0.52
N GLN A 49 -13.42 10.36 0.80
CA GLN A 49 -14.54 11.01 0.14
C GLN A 49 -14.31 11.10 -1.38
N SER A 50 -13.11 11.50 -1.81
CA SER A 50 -12.75 11.57 -3.23
C SER A 50 -12.86 10.21 -3.93
N ILE A 51 -12.48 9.12 -3.24
CA ILE A 51 -12.67 7.75 -3.76
C ILE A 51 -14.16 7.42 -3.90
N ALA A 52 -14.96 7.76 -2.88
CA ALA A 52 -16.39 7.49 -2.87
C ALA A 52 -17.13 8.27 -3.97
N ASP A 53 -16.78 9.54 -4.17
CA ASP A 53 -17.36 10.40 -5.20
C ASP A 53 -17.01 9.89 -6.61
N ALA A 54 -15.75 9.56 -6.86
CA ALA A 54 -15.35 8.96 -8.14
C ALA A 54 -16.04 7.60 -8.38
N ALA A 55 -16.24 6.80 -7.33
CA ALA A 55 -16.99 5.55 -7.44
C ALA A 55 -18.45 5.80 -7.78
N LYS A 56 -19.05 6.80 -7.15
CA LYS A 56 -20.43 7.23 -7.39
C LYS A 56 -20.62 7.63 -8.85
N GLU A 57 -19.74 8.48 -9.39
CA GLU A 57 -19.80 8.91 -10.79
C GLU A 57 -19.76 7.72 -11.77
N VAL A 58 -18.85 6.78 -11.54
CA VAL A 58 -18.71 5.59 -12.40
C VAL A 58 -19.94 4.66 -12.28
N LEU A 59 -20.55 4.55 -11.10
CA LEU A 59 -21.80 3.80 -10.90
C LEU A 59 -22.99 4.50 -11.57
N ASP A 60 -23.08 5.83 -11.48
CA ASP A 60 -24.11 6.64 -12.14
C ASP A 60 -24.02 6.53 -13.68
N MET A 61 -22.81 6.32 -14.22
CA MET A 61 -22.59 6.01 -15.64
C MET A 61 -22.94 4.55 -16.04
N GLY A 62 -23.47 3.74 -15.12
CA GLY A 62 -23.98 2.40 -15.41
C GLY A 62 -23.01 1.25 -15.14
N ALA A 63 -21.91 1.48 -14.41
CA ALA A 63 -21.04 0.39 -13.99
C ALA A 63 -21.78 -0.57 -13.03
N THR A 64 -21.86 -1.84 -13.39
CA THR A 64 -22.56 -2.87 -12.57
C THR A 64 -21.61 -3.67 -11.68
N ARG A 65 -20.30 -3.54 -11.89
CA ARG A 65 -19.26 -4.26 -11.13
C ARG A 65 -18.07 -3.34 -10.90
N MET A 66 -17.69 -3.20 -9.64
CA MET A 66 -16.58 -2.35 -9.25
C MET A 66 -15.73 -3.05 -8.20
N VAL A 67 -14.41 -2.84 -8.27
CA VAL A 67 -13.46 -3.26 -7.25
C VAL A 67 -12.72 -2.02 -6.82
N ILE A 68 -12.73 -1.74 -5.52
CA ILE A 68 -12.05 -0.60 -4.89
C ILE A 68 -11.03 -1.18 -3.91
N PRO A 69 -9.72 -1.04 -4.19
CA PRO A 69 -8.69 -1.52 -3.29
C PRO A 69 -8.54 -0.59 -2.09
N GLY A 70 -8.24 -1.17 -0.93
CA GLY A 70 -7.69 -0.43 0.19
C GLY A 70 -6.23 -0.03 -0.04
N ASN A 71 -5.69 0.72 0.91
CA ASN A 71 -4.28 1.05 0.98
C ASN A 71 -3.44 -0.15 1.46
N PHE A 72 -2.20 -0.21 0.98
CA PHE A 72 -1.18 -1.19 1.39
C PHE A 72 -0.79 -1.03 2.86
N PRO A 73 -0.12 -2.03 3.49
CA PRO A 73 0.55 -1.81 4.76
C PRO A 73 1.82 -1.00 4.49
N ILE A 74 1.66 0.32 4.29
CA ILE A 74 2.73 1.20 3.80
C ILE A 74 3.96 1.23 4.73
N GLY A 75 3.78 0.91 6.02
CA GLY A 75 4.89 0.76 6.96
C GLY A 75 5.82 -0.42 6.64
N CYS A 76 5.44 -1.30 5.72
CA CYS A 76 6.24 -2.42 5.23
C CYS A 76 6.99 -2.13 3.93
N LEU A 77 6.77 -0.97 3.30
CA LEU A 77 7.39 -0.66 2.01
C LEU A 77 8.83 -0.16 2.19
N PRO A 78 9.77 -0.53 1.30
CA PRO A 78 11.17 -0.15 1.42
C PRO A 78 11.39 1.37 1.52
N SER A 79 10.56 2.19 0.88
CA SER A 79 10.65 3.65 0.93
C SER A 79 10.48 4.22 2.34
N TYR A 80 9.42 3.81 3.02
CA TYR A 80 9.11 4.21 4.40
C TYR A 80 10.11 3.62 5.40
N LEU A 81 10.52 2.37 5.18
CA LEU A 81 11.52 1.70 6.01
C LEU A 81 12.89 2.40 5.91
N SER A 82 13.34 2.77 4.70
CA SER A 82 14.56 3.56 4.48
C SER A 82 14.51 4.92 5.17
N ALA A 83 13.39 5.63 5.02
CA ALA A 83 13.16 6.92 5.68
C ALA A 83 13.30 6.84 7.21
N ALA A 84 12.70 5.81 7.81
CA ALA A 84 12.73 5.57 9.25
C ALA A 84 14.03 4.95 9.77
N THR A 85 14.92 4.44 8.92
CA THR A 85 16.24 3.95 9.34
C THR A 85 17.32 5.03 9.21
N ALA A 86 17.16 5.97 8.28
CA ALA A 86 18.06 7.12 8.13
C ALA A 86 18.03 8.11 9.32
N SER A 87 17.10 7.93 10.25
CA SER A 87 16.79 8.82 11.38
C SER A 87 17.54 8.49 12.66
N SER A 88 18.20 7.33 12.73
CA SER A 88 18.56 6.69 14.00
C SER A 88 17.37 6.58 14.97
N SER A 89 16.11 6.64 14.48
CA SER A 89 14.91 6.64 15.30
C SER A 89 14.54 5.22 15.73
N THR A 90 14.08 5.10 16.97
CA THR A 90 13.53 3.86 17.55
C THR A 90 12.07 3.65 17.15
N SER A 91 11.71 4.00 15.91
CA SER A 91 10.33 3.89 15.43
C SER A 91 9.82 2.46 15.64
N PRO A 92 8.74 2.25 16.42
CA PRO A 92 8.27 0.92 16.76
C PRO A 92 7.97 0.09 15.50
N ARG A 93 8.43 -1.16 15.52
CA ARG A 93 8.19 -2.14 14.47
C ARG A 93 7.32 -3.27 15.02
N ASP A 94 6.43 -3.79 14.19
CA ASP A 94 5.66 -5.00 14.51
C ASP A 94 6.51 -6.27 14.34
N GLY A 95 5.90 -7.44 14.59
CA GLY A 95 6.57 -8.75 14.44
C GLY A 95 7.05 -9.03 13.01
N ASP A 96 6.48 -8.34 12.03
CA ASP A 96 6.88 -8.36 10.64
C ASP A 96 7.87 -7.23 10.31
N GLY A 97 8.46 -6.55 11.29
CA GLY A 97 9.45 -5.51 11.07
C GLY A 97 8.92 -4.24 10.38
N CYS A 98 7.61 -4.10 10.23
CA CYS A 98 6.97 -2.95 9.59
C CYS A 98 6.73 -1.82 10.59
N LEU A 99 6.76 -0.58 10.13
CA LEU A 99 6.54 0.59 10.98
C LEU A 99 5.08 0.64 11.47
N VAL A 100 4.89 0.55 12.79
CA VAL A 100 3.56 0.45 13.42
C VAL A 100 2.69 1.66 13.08
N SER A 101 3.22 2.87 13.23
CA SER A 101 2.46 4.12 13.03
C SER A 101 1.95 4.30 11.60
N PHE A 102 2.75 3.93 10.61
CA PHE A 102 2.37 3.97 9.19
C PHE A 102 1.29 2.94 8.87
N ASN A 103 1.37 1.74 9.47
CA ASN A 103 0.33 0.74 9.34
C ASN A 103 -0.97 1.15 10.07
N VAL A 104 -0.90 1.92 11.16
CA VAL A 104 -2.08 2.52 11.81
C VAL A 104 -2.79 3.50 10.87
N LEU A 105 -2.06 4.38 10.20
CA LEU A 105 -2.63 5.28 9.18
C LEU A 105 -3.32 4.49 8.06
N ALA A 106 -2.67 3.46 7.50
CA ALA A 106 -3.26 2.64 6.46
C ALA A 106 -4.54 1.91 6.92
N ARG A 107 -4.56 1.40 8.16
CA ARG A 107 -5.77 0.80 8.75
C ARG A 107 -6.89 1.83 8.90
N ALA A 108 -6.60 3.03 9.40
CA ALA A 108 -7.59 4.09 9.54
C ALA A 108 -8.23 4.48 8.19
N HIS A 109 -7.42 4.58 7.13
CA HIS A 109 -7.92 4.74 5.77
C HIS A 109 -8.83 3.58 5.36
N ASN A 110 -8.35 2.34 5.50
CA ASN A 110 -9.07 1.14 5.06
C ASN A 110 -10.39 0.95 5.79
N GLU A 111 -10.45 1.20 7.09
CA GLU A 111 -11.68 1.15 7.88
C GLU A 111 -12.71 2.17 7.39
N ARG A 112 -12.28 3.41 7.13
CA ARG A 112 -13.17 4.45 6.62
C ARG A 112 -13.63 4.14 5.20
N LEU A 113 -12.74 3.66 4.34
CA LEU A 113 -13.07 3.25 2.98
C LEU A 113 -14.08 2.08 2.96
N ARG A 114 -13.93 1.09 3.85
CA ARG A 114 -14.91 0.00 3.98
C ARG A 114 -16.31 0.51 4.35
N ARG A 115 -16.41 1.53 5.21
CA ARG A 115 -17.69 2.18 5.53
C ARG A 115 -18.30 2.87 4.31
N ALA A 116 -17.51 3.66 3.59
CA ALA A 116 -17.95 4.33 2.35
C ALA A 116 -18.39 3.32 1.28
N ILE A 117 -17.68 2.21 1.11
CA ILE A 117 -18.08 1.11 0.22
C ILE A 117 -19.40 0.49 0.68
N GLY A 118 -19.62 0.35 1.99
CA GLY A 118 -20.89 -0.10 2.55
C GLY A 118 -22.06 0.84 2.21
N GLU A 119 -21.82 2.15 2.19
CA GLU A 119 -22.79 3.16 1.75
C GLU A 119 -23.08 3.04 0.26
N LEU A 120 -22.04 2.95 -0.59
CA LEU A 120 -22.19 2.74 -2.03
C LEU A 120 -23.03 1.50 -2.34
N ARG A 121 -22.81 0.38 -1.63
CA ARG A 121 -23.64 -0.83 -1.80
C ARG A 121 -25.11 -0.63 -1.47
N ARG A 122 -25.43 0.22 -0.48
CA ARG A 122 -26.83 0.54 -0.14
C ARG A 122 -27.46 1.45 -1.18
N SER A 123 -26.70 2.40 -1.72
CA SER A 123 -27.16 3.33 -2.75
C SER A 123 -27.31 2.70 -4.14
N TYR A 124 -26.51 1.67 -4.44
CA TYR A 124 -26.48 0.98 -5.73
C TYR A 124 -26.73 -0.54 -5.56
N PRO A 125 -27.95 -0.97 -5.17
CA PRO A 125 -28.23 -2.36 -4.84
C PRO A 125 -28.05 -3.33 -6.02
N ASP A 126 -28.18 -2.85 -7.25
CA ASP A 126 -27.99 -3.65 -8.47
C ASP A 126 -26.51 -3.79 -8.87
N ALA A 127 -25.61 -3.02 -8.26
CA ALA A 127 -24.19 -3.06 -8.53
C ALA A 127 -23.42 -3.91 -7.52
N LYS A 128 -22.38 -4.60 -7.98
CA LYS A 128 -21.43 -5.33 -7.12
C LYS A 128 -20.19 -4.50 -6.88
N VAL A 129 -20.13 -3.82 -5.74
CA VAL A 129 -18.96 -3.03 -5.32
C VAL A 129 -18.12 -3.82 -4.31
N ALA A 130 -16.96 -4.32 -4.72
CA ALA A 130 -16.04 -5.08 -3.88
C ALA A 130 -14.98 -4.21 -3.21
N TYR A 131 -14.70 -4.47 -1.94
CA TYR A 131 -13.49 -4.00 -1.27
C TYR A 131 -12.38 -5.02 -1.51
N ALA A 132 -11.25 -4.59 -2.08
CA ALA A 132 -10.06 -5.43 -2.24
C ALA A 132 -9.06 -5.12 -1.12
N ASP A 133 -8.84 -6.10 -0.24
CA ASP A 133 -8.00 -5.98 0.95
C ASP A 133 -6.51 -6.11 0.59
N TYR A 134 -5.98 -5.04 0.02
CA TYR A 134 -4.56 -4.93 -0.33
C TYR A 134 -3.66 -5.07 0.90
N PHE A 135 -4.13 -4.58 2.06
CA PHE A 135 -3.41 -4.69 3.32
C PHE A 135 -3.18 -6.16 3.69
N ALA A 136 -4.26 -6.94 3.77
CA ALA A 136 -4.18 -8.36 4.09
C ALA A 136 -3.40 -9.14 3.02
N ALA A 137 -3.63 -8.87 1.73
CA ALA A 137 -2.96 -9.57 0.65
C ALA A 137 -1.44 -9.34 0.65
N TYR A 138 -0.97 -8.14 0.98
CA TYR A 138 0.46 -7.88 1.11
C TYR A 138 1.06 -8.57 2.34
N LEU A 139 0.34 -8.61 3.48
CA LEU A 139 0.81 -9.36 4.65
C LEU A 139 0.90 -10.87 4.38
N GLU A 140 -0.01 -11.44 3.60
CA GLU A 140 0.09 -12.83 3.13
C GLU A 140 1.37 -13.07 2.31
N ILE A 141 1.78 -12.10 1.48
CA ILE A 141 3.07 -12.17 0.77
C ILE A 141 4.24 -12.21 1.75
N LEU A 142 4.24 -11.35 2.77
CA LEU A 142 5.31 -11.32 3.77
C LEU A 142 5.37 -12.60 4.61
N GLY A 143 4.22 -13.09 5.06
CA GLY A 143 4.13 -14.28 5.93
C GLY A 143 4.37 -15.61 5.20
N HIS A 144 4.11 -15.68 3.89
CA HIS A 144 4.19 -16.93 3.11
C HIS A 144 5.13 -16.86 1.90
N ALA A 145 6.05 -15.90 1.90
CA ALA A 145 6.93 -15.59 0.78
C ALA A 145 7.56 -16.79 0.03
N PRO A 146 8.25 -17.75 0.70
CA PRO A 146 8.83 -18.90 0.00
C PRO A 146 7.80 -19.75 -0.76
N ARG A 147 6.60 -19.92 -0.18
CA ARG A 147 5.50 -20.67 -0.82
C ARG A 147 4.91 -19.94 -2.02
N LEU A 148 5.07 -18.62 -2.07
CA LEU A 148 4.60 -17.75 -3.14
C LEU A 148 5.69 -17.46 -4.18
N GLY A 149 6.87 -18.09 -4.06
CA GLY A 149 7.99 -17.95 -5.00
C GLY A 149 8.93 -16.77 -4.71
N PHE A 150 8.80 -16.11 -3.56
CA PHE A 150 9.69 -15.02 -3.14
C PHE A 150 10.83 -15.52 -2.25
N GLU A 151 11.94 -14.78 -2.25
CA GLU A 151 12.99 -14.94 -1.23
C GLU A 151 12.51 -14.47 0.13
N GLY A 152 12.80 -15.22 1.20
CA GLY A 152 12.45 -14.86 2.57
C GLY A 152 13.42 -13.88 3.24
N GLY A 153 13.16 -13.58 4.52
CA GLY A 153 14.04 -12.76 5.36
C GLY A 153 14.14 -11.29 4.89
N ALA A 154 15.35 -10.72 4.95
CA ALA A 154 15.59 -9.32 4.58
C ALA A 154 15.26 -9.02 3.10
N ALA A 155 15.26 -10.05 2.23
CA ALA A 155 14.97 -9.88 0.82
C ALA A 155 13.55 -9.35 0.54
N LEU A 156 12.60 -9.59 1.45
CA LEU A 156 11.20 -9.19 1.34
C LEU A 156 10.98 -7.68 1.41
N ARG A 157 11.87 -6.98 2.11
CA ARG A 157 11.77 -5.54 2.35
C ARG A 157 12.81 -4.76 1.55
N ARG A 158 13.46 -5.41 0.59
CA ARG A 158 14.47 -4.80 -0.26
C ARG A 158 13.92 -4.61 -1.68
N ALA A 159 13.94 -3.38 -2.17
CA ALA A 159 13.55 -3.05 -3.54
C ALA A 159 14.49 -3.75 -4.55
N CYS A 160 13.91 -4.28 -5.63
CA CYS A 160 14.70 -4.89 -6.70
C CYS A 160 15.53 -3.85 -7.47
N CYS A 161 14.91 -2.74 -7.87
CA CYS A 161 15.51 -1.60 -8.53
C CYS A 161 15.63 -0.42 -7.58
N GLY A 162 16.84 0.13 -7.40
CA GLY A 162 17.03 1.29 -6.56
C GLY A 162 18.49 1.57 -6.27
N ALA A 163 18.75 2.47 -5.34
CA ALA A 163 20.09 2.89 -4.96
C ALA A 163 20.20 3.01 -3.44
N GLY A 164 21.42 2.90 -2.93
CA GLY A 164 21.71 3.18 -1.53
C GLY A 164 20.84 2.39 -0.54
N GLY A 165 20.43 3.02 0.56
CA GLY A 165 19.43 2.47 1.48
C GLY A 165 19.81 1.19 2.24
N ARG A 166 21.06 0.71 2.10
CA ARG A 166 21.60 -0.49 2.75
C ARG A 166 20.65 -1.70 2.64
N GLU A 167 19.93 -1.97 3.73
CA GLU A 167 18.99 -3.09 3.90
C GLU A 167 17.84 -3.07 2.88
N TYR A 168 17.38 -1.88 2.47
CA TYR A 168 16.14 -1.74 1.70
C TYR A 168 16.34 -1.38 0.22
N ASN A 169 17.57 -1.04 -0.20
CA ASN A 169 17.90 -0.63 -1.58
C ASN A 169 17.06 0.53 -2.12
N PHE A 170 16.77 1.51 -1.27
CA PHE A 170 15.97 2.67 -1.64
C PHE A 170 16.62 3.97 -1.18
N ASP A 171 16.65 4.95 -2.09
CA ASP A 171 17.10 6.32 -1.87
C ASP A 171 16.14 7.27 -2.58
N ASN A 172 15.49 8.14 -1.80
CA ASN A 172 14.48 9.07 -2.30
C ASN A 172 15.06 10.11 -3.29
N ASN A 173 16.37 10.33 -3.29
CA ASN A 173 17.05 11.23 -4.22
C ASN A 173 17.55 10.52 -5.48
N ARG A 174 17.49 9.17 -5.52
CA ARG A 174 17.99 8.33 -6.60
C ARG A 174 17.01 7.19 -6.86
N LEU A 175 15.83 7.56 -7.32
CA LEU A 175 14.75 6.63 -7.68
C LEU A 175 15.19 5.68 -8.79
N CYS A 176 14.56 4.51 -8.86
CA CYS A 176 14.82 3.51 -9.91
C CYS A 176 14.89 4.15 -11.31
N GLY A 177 15.92 3.81 -12.08
CA GLY A 177 16.18 4.41 -13.40
C GLY A 177 17.10 5.64 -13.37
N ALA A 178 17.34 6.25 -12.21
CA ALA A 178 18.34 7.31 -12.07
C ALA A 178 19.78 6.76 -12.19
N PRO A 179 20.77 7.58 -12.59
CA PRO A 179 22.17 7.18 -12.63
C PRO A 179 22.67 6.56 -11.32
N GLY A 180 23.33 5.40 -11.44
CA GLY A 180 23.90 4.61 -10.35
C GLY A 180 22.88 3.91 -9.44
N THR A 181 21.67 3.67 -9.94
CA THR A 181 20.79 2.63 -9.42
C THR A 181 21.24 1.24 -9.88
N THR A 182 20.84 0.21 -9.15
CA THR A 182 21.06 -1.21 -9.47
C THR A 182 19.73 -1.93 -9.56
N VAL A 183 19.69 -3.02 -10.33
CA VAL A 183 18.54 -3.92 -10.45
C VAL A 183 18.96 -5.29 -9.94
N CYS A 184 18.09 -5.94 -9.17
CA CYS A 184 18.31 -7.29 -8.68
C CYS A 184 18.37 -8.31 -9.83
N ALA A 185 19.08 -9.43 -9.62
CA ALA A 185 19.28 -10.43 -10.67
C ALA A 185 17.98 -11.11 -11.14
N ASP A 186 17.03 -11.32 -10.23
CA ASP A 186 15.75 -11.95 -10.52
C ASP A 186 14.59 -11.17 -9.86
N PRO A 187 13.92 -10.29 -10.63
CA PRO A 187 12.76 -9.54 -10.15
C PRO A 187 11.58 -10.41 -9.73
N SER A 188 11.48 -11.66 -10.23
CA SER A 188 10.38 -12.55 -9.85
C SER A 188 10.48 -13.02 -8.41
N ARG A 189 11.68 -12.98 -7.82
CA ARG A 189 11.94 -13.41 -6.44
C ARG A 189 11.79 -12.31 -5.40
N ARG A 190 11.45 -11.09 -5.83
CA ARG A 190 11.25 -9.91 -4.97
C ARG A 190 9.80 -9.46 -5.00
N PRO A 191 9.17 -9.17 -3.83
CA PRO A 191 7.84 -8.58 -3.82
C PRO A 191 7.85 -7.17 -4.40
N ASN A 192 8.82 -6.34 -4.00
CA ASN A 192 8.83 -4.91 -4.28
C ASN A 192 9.85 -4.55 -5.40
N TRP A 193 9.40 -3.72 -6.34
CA TRP A 193 10.19 -3.28 -7.49
C TRP A 193 11.10 -2.09 -7.14
N ASP A 194 10.55 -0.94 -6.75
CA ASP A 194 11.28 0.34 -6.70
C ASP A 194 11.26 1.06 -5.35
N GLY A 195 10.75 0.39 -4.32
CA GLY A 195 10.54 0.89 -2.97
C GLY A 195 9.10 1.31 -2.67
N ILE A 196 8.25 1.43 -3.68
CA ILE A 196 6.83 1.79 -3.53
C ILE A 196 5.96 0.73 -4.22
N HIS A 197 6.27 0.41 -5.47
CA HIS A 197 5.48 -0.48 -6.31
C HIS A 197 5.93 -1.93 -6.19
N LEU A 198 5.02 -2.86 -6.46
CA LEU A 198 5.33 -4.29 -6.51
C LEU A 198 6.00 -4.68 -7.83
N THR A 199 6.73 -5.78 -7.83
CA THR A 199 7.18 -6.42 -9.07
C THR A 199 6.00 -7.03 -9.84
N GLN A 200 6.23 -7.40 -11.10
CA GLN A 200 5.22 -8.11 -11.88
C GLN A 200 4.76 -9.41 -11.19
N HIS A 201 5.68 -10.16 -10.57
CA HIS A 201 5.33 -11.35 -9.80
C HIS A 201 4.55 -10.99 -8.52
N GLY A 202 4.95 -9.91 -7.83
CA GLY A 202 4.20 -9.31 -6.72
C GLY A 202 2.73 -9.05 -7.07
N TYR A 203 2.47 -8.30 -8.14
CA TYR A 203 1.10 -8.00 -8.58
C TYR A 203 0.32 -9.25 -9.04
N ARG A 204 0.98 -10.24 -9.65
CA ARG A 204 0.35 -11.54 -9.98
C ARG A 204 -0.11 -12.26 -8.72
N VAL A 205 0.73 -12.34 -7.70
CA VAL A 205 0.39 -12.96 -6.42
C VAL A 205 -0.73 -12.19 -5.71
N MET A 206 -0.67 -10.85 -5.67
CA MET A 206 -1.76 -10.02 -5.13
C MET A 206 -3.09 -10.34 -5.81
N THR A 207 -3.11 -10.42 -7.14
CA THR A 207 -4.31 -10.73 -7.92
C THR A 207 -4.89 -12.11 -7.54
N GLU A 208 -4.03 -13.12 -7.41
CA GLU A 208 -4.46 -14.47 -6.98
C GLU A 208 -5.04 -14.47 -5.55
N LEU A 209 -4.40 -13.75 -4.62
CA LEU A 209 -4.88 -13.61 -3.24
C LEU A 209 -6.25 -12.90 -3.19
N LEU A 210 -6.37 -11.78 -3.90
CA LEU A 210 -7.60 -10.99 -3.94
C LEU A 210 -8.77 -11.76 -4.55
N TYR A 211 -8.59 -12.26 -5.77
CA TYR A 211 -9.71 -12.81 -6.53
C TYR A 211 -9.95 -14.30 -6.32
N ARG A 212 -8.94 -15.08 -5.89
CA ARG A 212 -9.11 -16.53 -5.65
C ARG A 212 -9.10 -16.92 -4.19
N ARG A 213 -8.47 -16.14 -3.29
CA ARG A 213 -8.40 -16.46 -1.85
C ARG A 213 -9.38 -15.68 -0.99
N GLY A 214 -10.28 -14.89 -1.58
CA GLY A 214 -11.38 -14.26 -0.87
C GLY A 214 -11.01 -12.95 -0.19
N LEU A 215 -9.94 -12.27 -0.64
CA LEU A 215 -9.55 -10.95 -0.14
C LEU A 215 -10.16 -9.80 -0.94
N ALA A 216 -11.01 -10.07 -1.95
CA ALA A 216 -11.85 -9.07 -2.61
C ALA A 216 -13.34 -9.41 -2.47
N CYS A 217 -14.07 -8.59 -1.71
CA CYS A 217 -15.40 -8.96 -1.22
C CYS A 217 -16.47 -7.86 -1.28
N PRO A 218 -17.72 -8.17 -1.69
CA PRO A 218 -18.15 -9.46 -2.26
C PRO A 218 -17.44 -9.73 -3.59
N ALA A 219 -17.47 -10.98 -4.06
CA ALA A 219 -16.83 -11.34 -5.32
C ALA A 219 -17.40 -10.52 -6.50
N ALA A 220 -16.63 -9.55 -7.00
CA ALA A 220 -17.02 -8.73 -8.14
C ALA A 220 -17.06 -9.53 -9.46
N VAL A 221 -16.22 -10.57 -9.57
CA VAL A 221 -16.14 -11.50 -10.71
C VAL A 221 -16.17 -12.92 -10.16
N LYS A 222 -16.82 -13.86 -10.88
CA LYS A 222 -16.79 -15.29 -10.56
C LYS A 222 -15.57 -15.91 -11.25
N LEU A 223 -14.64 -16.46 -10.47
CA LEU A 223 -13.49 -17.20 -11.00
C LEU A 223 -13.53 -18.69 -10.62
N PRO A 224 -12.96 -19.59 -11.45
CA PRO A 224 -12.77 -20.98 -11.05
C PRO A 224 -11.96 -21.08 -9.76
N ARG A 225 -12.39 -21.95 -8.84
CA ARG A 225 -11.72 -22.22 -7.54
C ARG A 225 -11.64 -21.01 -6.59
N GLN A 226 -12.48 -19.99 -6.80
CA GLN A 226 -12.59 -18.85 -5.90
C GLN A 226 -13.12 -19.28 -4.53
N LYS A 227 -12.38 -18.96 -3.47
CA LYS A 227 -12.87 -19.11 -2.10
C LYS A 227 -13.98 -18.09 -1.81
N PRO A 228 -14.98 -18.45 -0.98
CA PRO A 228 -16.01 -17.51 -0.55
C PRO A 228 -15.40 -16.38 0.29
N CYS A 229 -16.10 -15.26 0.33
CA CYS A 229 -15.76 -14.15 1.20
C CYS A 229 -15.89 -14.55 2.67
N PRO A 230 -14.98 -14.07 3.54
CA PRO A 230 -15.18 -14.22 4.97
C PRO A 230 -16.48 -13.51 5.40
N PRO A 231 -17.18 -14.01 6.43
CA PRO A 231 -18.35 -13.36 6.97
C PRO A 231 -18.00 -11.93 7.39
N VAL A 232 -18.91 -10.99 7.14
CA VAL A 232 -18.77 -9.59 7.57
C VAL A 232 -18.96 -9.60 9.08
N SER A 233 -17.89 -9.31 9.83
CA SER A 233 -17.93 -9.04 11.28
C SER A 233 -18.58 -7.70 11.57
#